data_AF-A0A6C0H925-F1
#
_entry.id   AF-A0A6C0H925-F1
#
_cell.length_a   1.000
_cell.length_b   1.000
_cell.length_c   1.000
_cell.angle_alpha   90.00
_cell.angle_beta   90.00
_cell.angle_gamma   90.00
#
_symmetry.space_group_name_H-M   'P 1'
#
loop_
_entity.id
_entity.type
_entity.pdbx_description
1 polymer ?
#
loop_
_entity_poly.entity_id
_entity_poly.type
_entity_poly.pdbx_seq_one_letter_code
_entity_poly.pdbx_strand_id
1 'polypeptide(L)'
;MRIYVNSYNPIDMLDKIKKIDANFSKCTKYIEIVSNEGVYKIENNNLFKLHPVDYPVQLLKHFYKNLVLFIDKSYFKPENIYSQMPHDHEIRDITCFYYDVCDPNLLSKKKKNDYTIQLVVEGTYKDNEINLQTNSNNMNNKYYRFVPHDFYFLVNENFDFDNYFCKETLNEFLSQLF
;
A
#
# COMPACT_ATOMS: atom_id res chain seq x y z
N MET A 1 2.40 4.53 -10.22
CA MET A 1 3.50 5.26 -9.56
C MET A 1 3.27 5.22 -8.05
N ARG A 2 4.33 5.04 -7.27
CA ARG A 2 4.26 5.05 -5.80
C ARG A 2 4.90 6.33 -5.26
N ILE A 3 4.32 6.90 -4.22
CA ILE A 3 4.88 8.05 -3.51
C ILE A 3 5.09 7.64 -2.05
N TYR A 4 6.33 7.69 -1.61
CA TYR A 4 6.73 7.43 -0.23
C TYR A 4 7.00 8.74 0.49
N VAL A 5 6.90 8.70 1.82
CA VAL A 5 7.14 9.85 2.70
C VAL A 5 8.34 9.54 3.56
N ASN A 6 9.21 10.53 3.78
CA ASN A 6 10.35 10.35 4.66
C ASN A 6 9.93 10.10 6.12
N SER A 7 10.76 9.32 6.82
CA SER A 7 10.74 9.21 8.29
C SER A 7 9.43 8.72 8.90
N TYR A 8 8.65 7.94 8.16
CA TYR A 8 7.43 7.32 8.68
C TYR A 8 7.66 5.82 8.91
N ASN A 9 7.47 5.36 10.15
CA ASN A 9 7.53 3.95 10.47
C ASN A 9 6.15 3.31 10.21
N PRO A 10 6.04 2.30 9.34
CA PRO A 10 4.75 1.63 9.07
C PRO A 10 4.04 1.12 10.33
N ILE A 11 4.78 0.73 11.36
CA ILE A 11 4.22 0.24 12.64
C ILE A 11 3.35 1.29 13.31
N ASP A 12 3.78 2.55 13.29
CA ASP A 12 3.07 3.68 13.93
C ASP A 12 1.73 3.99 13.23
N MET A 13 1.52 3.41 12.05
CA MET A 13 0.34 3.63 11.27
C MET A 13 -0.90 2.94 11.84
N LEU A 14 -0.77 1.82 12.57
CA LEU A 14 -1.93 1.09 13.09
C LEU A 14 -2.80 1.93 14.05
N ASP A 15 -2.18 2.77 14.87
CA ASP A 15 -2.91 3.65 15.79
C ASP A 15 -3.63 4.77 15.04
N LYS A 16 -3.05 5.23 13.94
CA LYS A 16 -3.58 6.31 13.10
C LYS A 16 -4.58 5.80 12.06
N ILE A 17 -4.49 4.51 11.68
CA ILE A 17 -5.35 3.87 10.68
C ILE A 17 -6.81 3.96 11.09
N LYS A 18 -7.10 3.93 12.40
CA LYS A 18 -8.46 4.07 12.93
C LYS A 18 -9.10 5.40 12.56
N LYS A 19 -8.31 6.47 12.38
CA LYS A 19 -8.81 7.79 11.96
C LYS A 19 -9.18 7.82 10.49
N ILE A 20 -8.43 7.09 9.66
CA ILE A 20 -8.66 6.97 8.22
C ILE A 20 -9.49 5.73 7.87
N ASP A 21 -9.99 4.95 8.83
CA ASP A 21 -10.70 3.70 8.52
C ASP A 21 -12.05 3.95 7.84
N ALA A 22 -12.65 5.12 8.07
CA ALA A 22 -13.82 5.58 7.31
C ALA A 22 -13.56 5.67 5.81
N ASN A 23 -12.29 5.84 5.41
CA ASN A 23 -11.82 5.94 4.04
C ASN A 23 -11.46 4.58 3.43
N PHE A 24 -11.66 3.49 4.17
CA PHE A 24 -11.35 2.15 3.68
C PHE A 24 -12.19 1.79 2.44
N SER A 25 -11.49 1.37 1.39
CA SER A 25 -12.09 1.06 0.09
C SER A 25 -12.10 -0.43 -0.19
N LYS A 26 -10.93 -1.08 -0.11
CA LYS A 26 -10.79 -2.50 -0.41
C LYS A 26 -9.59 -3.12 0.29
N CYS A 27 -9.61 -4.45 0.37
CA CYS A 27 -8.51 -5.27 0.84
C CYS A 27 -8.17 -6.29 -0.24
N THR A 28 -6.90 -6.47 -0.56
CA THR A 28 -6.43 -7.57 -1.42
C THR A 28 -5.44 -8.43 -0.65
N LYS A 29 -5.29 -9.68 -1.11
CA LYS A 29 -4.34 -10.65 -0.57
C LYS A 29 -3.64 -11.35 -1.71
N TYR A 30 -2.37 -11.61 -1.54
CA TYR A 30 -1.58 -12.41 -2.47
C TYR A 30 -0.46 -13.12 -1.72
N ILE A 31 0.07 -14.17 -2.32
CA ILE A 31 1.24 -14.87 -1.80
C ILE A 31 2.45 -14.34 -2.56
N GLU A 32 3.41 -13.78 -1.83
CA GLU A 32 4.73 -13.43 -2.37
C GLU A 32 5.70 -14.58 -2.09
N ILE A 33 6.46 -14.94 -3.10
CA ILE A 33 7.51 -15.95 -2.99
C ILE A 33 8.81 -15.29 -3.41
N VAL A 34 9.77 -15.24 -2.50
CA VAL A 34 11.09 -14.66 -2.75
C VAL A 34 12.11 -15.79 -2.81
N SER A 35 12.93 -15.79 -3.86
CA SER A 35 13.98 -16.78 -4.07
C SER A 35 15.22 -16.12 -4.68
N ASN A 36 16.31 -16.88 -4.76
CA ASN A 36 17.52 -16.43 -5.46
C ASN A 36 17.29 -16.18 -6.97
N GLU A 37 16.24 -16.75 -7.55
CA GLU A 37 15.89 -16.60 -8.97
C GLU A 37 14.96 -15.41 -9.25
N GLY A 38 14.54 -14.69 -8.20
CA GLY A 38 13.67 -13.53 -8.27
C GLY A 38 12.42 -13.65 -7.39
N VAL A 39 11.49 -12.72 -7.63
CA VAL A 39 10.23 -12.60 -6.89
C VAL A 39 9.08 -13.15 -7.73
N TYR A 40 8.22 -13.91 -7.09
CA TYR A 40 7.02 -14.48 -7.69
C TYR A 40 5.80 -14.08 -6.88
N LYS A 41 4.65 -14.01 -7.54
CA LYS A 41 3.37 -13.64 -6.95
C LYS A 41 2.31 -14.65 -7.35
N ILE A 42 1.58 -15.17 -6.36
CA ILE A 42 0.33 -15.91 -6.59
C ILE A 42 -0.85 -15.01 -6.26
N GLU A 43 -1.67 -14.74 -7.25
CA GLU A 43 -2.88 -13.92 -7.11
C GLU A 43 -3.98 -14.49 -8.01
N ASN A 44 -5.19 -14.66 -7.46
CA ASN A 44 -6.34 -15.21 -8.18
C ASN A 44 -6.04 -16.56 -8.87
N ASN A 45 -5.33 -17.47 -8.16
CA ASN A 45 -4.88 -18.78 -8.66
C ASN A 45 -3.93 -18.75 -9.88
N ASN A 46 -3.36 -17.58 -10.21
CA ASN A 46 -2.34 -17.47 -11.24
C ASN A 46 -0.97 -17.22 -10.59
N LEU A 47 0.06 -17.87 -11.11
CA LEU A 47 1.44 -17.70 -10.70
C LEU A 47 2.18 -16.79 -11.69
N PHE A 48 2.76 -15.72 -11.18
CA PHE A 48 3.51 -14.74 -11.95
C PHE A 48 4.97 -14.69 -11.49
N LYS A 49 5.90 -14.60 -12.43
CA LYS A 49 7.26 -14.09 -12.18
C LYS A 49 7.25 -12.57 -12.34
N LEU A 50 7.81 -11.85 -11.37
CA LEU A 50 7.84 -10.40 -11.37
C LEU A 50 9.19 -9.90 -11.88
N HIS A 51 9.18 -9.21 -13.03
CA HIS A 51 10.39 -8.58 -13.58
C HIS A 51 10.42 -7.10 -13.22
N PRO A 52 11.43 -6.61 -12.49
CA PRO A 52 11.51 -5.20 -12.11
C PRO A 52 11.81 -4.34 -13.34
N VAL A 53 11.10 -3.22 -13.46
CA VAL A 53 11.39 -2.12 -14.38
C VAL A 53 11.68 -0.89 -13.52
N ASP A 54 12.95 -0.52 -13.44
CA ASP A 54 13.46 0.50 -12.52
C ASP A 54 13.52 1.89 -13.17
N TYR A 55 13.22 2.92 -12.38
CA TYR A 55 13.33 4.32 -12.77
C TYR A 55 13.98 5.12 -11.63
N PRO A 56 14.78 6.16 -11.95
CA PRO A 56 15.35 7.02 -10.93
C PRO A 56 14.27 7.66 -10.04
N VAL A 57 14.41 7.48 -8.73
CA VAL A 57 13.53 8.08 -7.73
C VAL A 57 13.65 9.60 -7.76
N GLN A 58 12.53 10.30 -7.86
CA GLN A 58 12.47 11.76 -7.84
C GLN A 58 12.13 12.26 -6.43
N LEU A 59 12.66 13.42 -6.05
CA LEU A 59 12.46 14.00 -4.72
C LEU A 59 11.64 15.29 -4.81
N LEU A 60 10.58 15.39 -4.01
CA LEU A 60 9.88 16.64 -3.76
C LEU A 60 10.14 17.06 -2.31
N LYS A 61 11.00 18.06 -2.14
CA LYS A 61 11.39 18.58 -0.83
C LYS A 61 10.42 19.65 -0.34
N HIS A 62 10.35 19.84 0.97
CA HIS A 62 9.52 20.86 1.62
C HIS A 62 8.03 20.73 1.27
N PHE A 63 7.56 19.49 1.11
CA PHE A 63 6.13 19.19 1.06
C PHE A 63 5.54 19.23 2.48
N TYR A 64 4.21 19.30 2.63
CA TYR A 64 3.46 19.28 3.90
C TYR A 64 4.28 19.23 5.21
N LYS A 65 4.34 20.32 5.98
CA LYS A 65 5.13 20.42 7.23
C LYS A 65 6.62 20.02 7.07
N ASN A 66 7.24 20.36 5.93
CA ASN A 66 8.64 20.05 5.57
C ASN A 66 8.97 18.56 5.38
N LEU A 67 7.97 17.72 5.11
CA LEU A 67 8.18 16.35 4.65
C LEU A 67 8.84 16.34 3.25
N VAL A 68 9.52 15.23 2.97
CA VAL A 68 10.10 14.94 1.65
C VAL A 68 9.31 13.77 1.05
N LEU A 69 8.80 13.97 -0.15
CA LEU A 69 8.17 12.89 -0.92
C LEU A 69 9.21 12.25 -1.84
N PHE A 70 9.25 10.92 -1.86
CA PHE A 70 10.01 10.11 -2.81
C PHE A 70 9.04 9.55 -3.84
N ILE A 71 9.25 9.90 -5.09
CA ILE A 71 8.38 9.55 -6.20
C ILE A 71 9.06 8.43 -6.97
N ASP A 72 8.48 7.23 -6.87
CA ASP A 72 8.99 6.02 -7.50
C ASP A 72 8.06 5.60 -8.65
N LYS A 73 8.59 5.66 -9.86
CA LYS A 73 7.90 5.24 -11.09
C LYS A 73 8.17 3.78 -11.44
N SER A 74 9.02 3.10 -10.68
CA SER A 74 9.36 1.71 -10.87
C SER A 74 8.14 0.81 -10.65
N TYR A 75 8.10 -0.29 -11.40
CA TYR A 75 7.01 -1.25 -11.32
C TYR A 75 7.50 -2.65 -11.67
N PHE A 76 6.69 -3.66 -11.34
CA PHE A 76 6.94 -5.02 -11.76
C PHE A 76 6.11 -5.35 -13.00
N LYS A 77 6.75 -5.86 -14.05
CA LYS A 77 6.08 -6.46 -15.19
C LYS A 77 5.81 -7.94 -14.87
N PRO A 78 4.54 -8.36 -14.73
CA PRO A 78 4.23 -9.76 -14.45
C PRO A 78 4.35 -10.61 -15.72
N GLU A 79 4.95 -11.78 -15.58
CA GLU A 79 4.99 -12.85 -16.58
C GLU A 79 4.27 -14.07 -16.02
N ASN A 80 3.22 -14.55 -16.71
CA ASN A 80 2.56 -15.80 -16.33
C ASN A 80 3.53 -16.97 -16.52
N ILE A 81 3.68 -17.78 -15.47
CA ILE A 81 4.49 -18.99 -15.55
C ILE A 81 3.64 -20.20 -15.14
N TYR A 82 3.91 -21.33 -15.80
CA TYR A 82 3.26 -22.61 -15.54
C TYR A 82 4.20 -23.62 -14.86
N SER A 83 5.43 -23.17 -14.53
CA SER A 83 6.50 -24.00 -14.01
C SER A 83 6.39 -24.24 -12.50
N GLN A 84 7.23 -25.15 -12.01
CA GLN A 84 7.44 -25.40 -10.59
C GLN A 84 8.05 -24.17 -9.91
N MET A 85 7.72 -23.98 -8.63
CA MET A 85 8.33 -22.96 -7.79
C MET A 85 9.81 -23.29 -7.53
N PRO A 86 10.67 -22.28 -7.33
CA PRO A 86 12.05 -22.51 -6.92
C PRO A 86 12.11 -23.38 -5.67
N HIS A 87 13.08 -24.31 -5.59
CA HIS A 87 13.20 -25.21 -4.44
C HIS A 87 13.43 -24.43 -3.14
N ASP A 88 14.41 -23.52 -3.16
CA ASP A 88 14.74 -22.67 -2.01
C ASP A 88 14.03 -21.33 -2.14
N HIS A 89 13.05 -21.09 -1.27
CA HIS A 89 12.25 -19.88 -1.29
C HIS A 89 11.67 -19.53 0.09
N GLU A 90 11.37 -18.26 0.29
CA GLU A 90 10.55 -17.75 1.40
C GLU A 90 9.15 -17.42 0.89
N ILE A 91 8.13 -17.81 1.64
CA ILE A 91 6.72 -17.50 1.35
C ILE A 91 6.22 -16.43 2.32
N ARG A 92 5.47 -15.45 1.81
CA ARG A 92 4.81 -14.42 2.61
C ARG A 92 3.37 -14.21 2.15
N ASP A 93 2.43 -14.31 3.07
CA ASP A 93 1.03 -13.99 2.82
C ASP A 93 0.79 -12.49 3.02
N ILE A 94 0.86 -11.74 1.93
CA ILE A 94 0.74 -10.28 1.94
C ILE A 94 -0.73 -9.88 1.93
N THR A 95 -1.07 -8.92 2.80
CA THR A 95 -2.36 -8.25 2.81
C THR A 95 -2.16 -6.76 2.55
N CYS A 96 -2.89 -6.22 1.58
CA CYS A 96 -2.88 -4.80 1.25
C CYS A 96 -4.24 -4.18 1.58
N PHE A 97 -4.24 -3.13 2.39
CA PHE A 97 -5.40 -2.29 2.63
C PHE A 97 -5.31 -1.00 1.80
N TYR A 98 -6.42 -0.63 1.16
CA TYR A 98 -6.52 0.55 0.32
C TYR A 98 -7.51 1.54 0.91
N TYR A 99 -7.10 2.80 1.00
CA TYR A 99 -7.94 3.90 1.48
C TYR A 99 -8.07 4.97 0.41
N ASP A 100 -9.30 5.35 0.12
CA ASP A 100 -9.65 6.37 -0.87
C ASP A 100 -10.06 7.67 -0.16
N VAL A 101 -9.94 8.78 -0.87
CA VAL A 101 -10.38 10.08 -0.33
C VAL A 101 -11.89 10.10 -0.18
N CYS A 102 -12.38 10.51 0.99
CA CYS A 102 -13.81 10.60 1.26
C CYS A 102 -14.38 12.03 1.21
N ASP A 103 -13.59 13.09 1.02
CA ASP A 103 -14.13 14.46 0.95
C ASP A 103 -15.10 14.59 -0.25
N PRO A 104 -16.41 14.78 -0.01
CA PRO A 104 -17.41 14.91 -1.07
C PRO A 104 -17.14 16.11 -1.98
N ASN A 105 -16.50 17.17 -1.48
CA ASN A 105 -16.14 18.35 -2.26
C ASN A 105 -14.98 18.07 -3.22
N LEU A 106 -14.04 17.21 -2.84
CA LEU A 106 -12.97 16.76 -3.72
C LEU A 106 -13.49 15.73 -4.72
N LEU A 107 -14.34 14.80 -4.28
CA LEU A 107 -14.95 13.78 -5.14
C LEU A 107 -15.89 14.37 -6.21
N SER A 108 -16.68 15.41 -5.86
CA SER A 108 -17.60 16.07 -6.82
C SER A 108 -16.88 16.90 -7.89
N LYS A 109 -15.66 17.34 -7.61
CA LYS A 109 -14.80 18.08 -8.57
C LYS A 109 -13.93 17.16 -9.42
N LYS A 110 -13.82 15.88 -9.03
CA LYS A 110 -13.08 14.86 -9.76
C LYS A 110 -13.78 14.55 -11.08
N LYS A 111 -13.11 14.80 -12.21
CA LYS A 111 -13.59 14.36 -13.53
C LYS A 111 -13.40 12.86 -13.68
N LYS A 112 -14.17 12.25 -14.58
CA LYS A 112 -14.22 10.79 -14.82
C LYS A 112 -12.87 10.14 -15.20
N ASN A 113 -11.81 10.94 -15.47
CA ASN A 113 -10.44 10.50 -15.77
C ASN A 113 -9.37 11.22 -14.91
N ASP A 114 -9.74 11.87 -13.81
CA ASP A 114 -8.78 12.56 -12.93
C ASP A 114 -7.93 11.59 -12.11
N TYR A 115 -6.80 12.12 -11.64
CA TYR A 115 -5.87 11.55 -10.67
C TYR A 115 -6.58 10.70 -9.59
N THR A 116 -6.15 9.44 -9.48
CA THR A 116 -6.53 8.52 -8.41
C THR A 116 -5.41 8.50 -7.39
N ILE A 117 -5.67 8.97 -6.16
CA ILE A 117 -4.74 8.82 -5.04
C ILE A 117 -5.35 7.81 -4.08
N GLN A 118 -4.66 6.70 -3.88
CA GLN A 118 -5.03 5.72 -2.87
C GLN A 118 -3.89 5.61 -1.88
N LEU A 119 -4.23 5.58 -0.60
CA LEU A 119 -3.26 5.18 0.40
C LEU A 119 -3.23 3.67 0.48
N VAL A 120 -2.03 3.09 0.39
CA VAL A 120 -1.83 1.64 0.46
C VAL A 120 -0.98 1.30 1.66
N VAL A 121 -1.42 0.27 2.37
CA VAL A 121 -0.80 -0.23 3.58
C VAL A 121 -0.63 -1.72 3.40
N GLU A 122 0.62 -2.14 3.35
CA GLU A 122 0.96 -3.54 3.12
C GLU A 122 1.54 -4.14 4.39
N GLY A 123 1.16 -5.39 4.67
CA GLY A 123 1.55 -6.08 5.88
C GLY A 123 1.28 -7.57 5.80
N THR A 124 1.68 -8.26 6.86
CA THR A 124 1.41 -9.69 7.09
C THR A 124 0.65 -9.87 8.40
N TYR A 125 -0.06 -10.98 8.55
CA TYR A 125 -0.61 -11.35 9.86
C TYR A 125 0.36 -12.26 10.58
N LYS A 126 0.53 -12.08 11.89
CA LYS A 126 1.28 -13.04 12.71
C LYS A 126 0.51 -14.37 12.78
N ASP A 127 1.17 -15.47 12.43
CA ASP A 127 0.62 -16.82 12.45
C ASP A 127 -0.05 -17.20 13.78
N ASN A 128 -1.10 -18.01 13.69
CA ASN A 128 -1.84 -18.50 14.85
C ASN A 128 -0.97 -19.41 15.73
N GLU A 129 -0.33 -18.86 16.75
CA GLU A 129 -0.27 -19.61 18.02
C GLU A 129 -1.72 -19.93 18.41
N ILE A 130 -2.01 -21.21 18.65
CA ILE A 130 -3.33 -21.74 18.98
C ILE A 130 -3.93 -20.88 20.11
N ASN A 131 -4.93 -20.06 19.76
CA ASN A 131 -5.57 -19.13 20.71
C ASN A 131 -6.44 -19.93 21.70
N LEU A 132 -5.88 -20.25 22.86
CA LEU A 132 -6.60 -20.75 24.04
C LEU A 132 -7.27 -19.62 24.87
N GLN A 133 -7.41 -18.41 24.34
CA GLN A 133 -8.04 -17.31 25.08
C GLN A 133 -9.19 -16.68 24.28
N THR A 134 -10.38 -17.18 24.62
CA THR A 134 -11.68 -16.56 24.34
C THR A 134 -11.81 -15.26 25.12
N ASN A 135 -11.42 -14.13 24.51
CA ASN A 135 -11.93 -12.81 24.90
C ASN A 135 -12.53 -12.15 23.66
N SER A 136 -13.84 -12.29 23.54
CA SER A 136 -14.69 -12.04 22.36
C SER A 136 -14.86 -10.57 21.94
N ASN A 137 -14.09 -9.62 22.49
CA ASN A 137 -14.28 -8.20 22.21
C ASN A 137 -13.38 -7.63 21.10
N ASN A 138 -12.34 -8.36 20.68
CA ASN A 138 -11.41 -7.90 19.64
C ASN A 138 -11.53 -8.64 18.29
N MET A 139 -12.41 -9.65 18.16
CA MET A 139 -12.53 -10.45 16.94
C MET A 139 -13.06 -9.68 15.72
N ASN A 140 -13.67 -8.50 15.91
CA ASN A 140 -14.20 -7.70 14.80
C ASN A 140 -13.22 -6.65 14.25
N ASN A 141 -12.00 -6.55 14.80
CA ASN A 141 -11.00 -5.61 14.28
C ASN A 141 -10.20 -6.27 13.13
N LYS A 142 -10.41 -5.82 11.90
CA LYS A 142 -9.68 -6.31 10.71
C LYS A 142 -8.16 -6.08 10.78
N TYR A 143 -7.66 -5.25 11.68
CA TYR A 143 -6.22 -5.04 11.90
C TYR A 143 -5.64 -5.90 13.03
N TYR A 144 -6.44 -6.77 13.64
CA TYR A 144 -5.97 -7.62 14.73
C TYR A 144 -4.80 -8.50 14.27
N ARG A 145 -3.65 -8.35 14.93
CA ARG A 145 -2.37 -9.03 14.61
C ARG A 145 -1.79 -8.71 13.22
N PHE A 146 -2.32 -7.72 12.53
CA PHE A 146 -1.73 -7.20 11.30
C PHE A 146 -0.45 -6.43 11.64
N VAL A 147 0.64 -6.73 10.94
CA VAL A 147 1.93 -6.07 11.07
C VAL A 147 2.23 -5.36 9.75
N PRO A 148 2.07 -4.02 9.68
CA PRO A 148 2.40 -3.27 8.49
C PRO A 148 3.92 -3.29 8.27
N HIS A 149 4.33 -3.56 7.03
CA HIS A 149 5.72 -3.52 6.58
C HIS A 149 6.00 -2.38 5.61
N ASP A 150 4.98 -1.92 4.88
CA ASP A 150 5.11 -0.83 3.91
C ASP A 150 3.87 0.05 3.87
N PHE A 151 4.09 1.29 3.45
CA PHE A 151 3.09 2.34 3.35
C PHE A 151 3.47 3.30 2.22
N TYR A 152 2.54 3.54 1.30
CA TYR A 152 2.77 4.46 0.19
C TYR A 152 1.45 4.98 -0.39
N PHE A 153 1.53 6.10 -1.09
CA PHE A 153 0.44 6.56 -1.95
C PHE A 153 0.58 5.97 -3.33
N LEU A 154 -0.43 5.25 -3.79
CA LEU A 154 -0.56 4.77 -5.15
C LEU A 154 -1.27 5.82 -5.99
N VAL A 155 -0.58 6.28 -7.04
CA VAL A 155 -1.11 7.25 -8.00
C VAL A 155 -0.95 6.80 -9.45
N ASN A 156 -1.79 7.34 -10.33
CA ASN A 156 -1.68 7.12 -11.76
C ASN A 156 -0.45 7.81 -12.37
N GLU A 157 -0.06 7.44 -13.59
CA GLU A 157 1.12 8.02 -14.26
C GLU A 157 0.93 9.50 -14.63
N ASN A 158 -0.31 9.92 -14.85
CA ASN A 158 -0.69 11.29 -15.18
C ASN A 158 -0.83 12.19 -13.94
N PHE A 159 -0.25 11.78 -12.80
CA PHE A 159 -0.34 12.54 -11.56
C PHE A 159 0.43 13.86 -11.68
N ASP A 160 -0.28 14.96 -11.57
CA ASP A 160 0.28 16.31 -11.62
C ASP A 160 0.52 16.82 -10.20
N PHE A 161 1.80 16.97 -9.84
CA PHE A 161 2.18 17.49 -8.54
C PHE A 161 1.87 18.97 -8.38
N ASP A 162 1.70 19.75 -9.45
CA ASP A 162 1.36 21.18 -9.38
C ASP A 162 -0.15 21.41 -9.29
N ASN A 163 -0.95 20.38 -9.57
CA ASN A 163 -2.38 20.43 -9.42
C ASN A 163 -2.78 20.63 -7.94
N TYR A 164 -3.59 21.65 -7.70
CA TYR A 164 -4.07 22.01 -6.36
C TYR A 164 -4.80 20.85 -5.66
N PHE A 165 -5.68 20.13 -6.37
CA PHE A 165 -6.46 19.03 -5.79
C PHE A 165 -5.56 17.85 -5.42
N CYS A 166 -4.57 17.53 -6.25
CA CYS A 166 -3.56 16.51 -5.95
C CYS A 166 -2.82 16.83 -4.65
N LYS A 167 -2.36 18.08 -4.49
CA LYS A 167 -1.67 18.54 -3.28
C LYS A 167 -2.57 18.47 -2.05
N GLU A 168 -3.78 19.00 -2.14
CA GLU A 168 -4.74 19.02 -1.02
C GLU A 168 -5.12 17.61 -0.57
N THR A 169 -5.31 16.70 -1.51
CA THR A 169 -5.63 15.30 -1.21
C THR A 169 -4.50 14.62 -0.44
N LEU A 170 -3.26 14.79 -0.88
CA LEU A 170 -2.10 14.26 -0.15
C LEU A 170 -1.98 14.91 1.23
N ASN A 171 -2.18 16.23 1.32
CA ASN A 171 -2.16 16.96 2.59
C ASN A 171 -3.22 16.44 3.56
N GLU A 172 -4.42 16.10 3.09
CA GLU A 172 -5.49 15.54 3.91
C GLU A 172 -5.04 14.23 4.56
N PHE A 173 -4.55 13.27 3.79
CA PHE A 173 -4.02 12.01 4.35
C PHE A 173 -2.86 12.27 5.31
N LEU A 174 -1.89 13.10 4.92
CA LEU A 174 -0.73 13.42 5.75
C LEU A 174 -1.14 14.10 7.06
N SER A 175 -2.19 14.91 7.08
CA SER A 175 -2.69 15.55 8.30
C SER A 175 -3.29 14.60 9.33
N GLN A 176 -3.81 13.47 8.87
CA GLN A 176 -4.35 12.44 9.76
C GLN A 176 -3.25 11.49 10.25
N LEU A 177 -2.16 11.40 9.49
CA LEU A 177 -1.00 10.56 9.76
C LEU A 177 0.12 11.26 10.53
N PHE A 178 0.21 12.61 10.54
CA PHE A 178 1.25 13.39 11.23
C PHE A 178 0.66 14.55 12.05
#